data_AF-A0A7X7ZBS6-F1
#
_entry.id   AF-A0A7X7ZBS6-F1
#
_cell.length_a   1.000
_cell.length_b   1.000
_cell.length_c   1.000
_cell.angle_alpha   90.00
_cell.angle_beta   90.00
_cell.angle_gamma   90.00
#
_symmetry.space_group_name_H-M   'P 1'
#
loop_
_entity.id
_entity.type
_entity.pdbx_description
1 polymer ?
#
loop_
_entity_poly.entity_id
_entity_poly.type
_entity_poly.pdbx_seq_one_letter_code
_entity_poly.pdbx_strand_id
1 'polypeptide(L)'
;MQTPPSVIELVKKFERHLHAYKSGTYNETQVRVEFINPFFEALGWDVYNKNGYSDQYKDVIHEFSLKTQEYSNAPDYLFKVGTMKKFFVEAKKPVIYIKEDIHPAYQLRRYAWSAKLPLSILTDFEEFAVYDCRLKPNQKDKASVARRLYYTFREYPDMWSEIHSKFSREAVLQGEYDKFAEGGTRVKGTEVDDAFLREIEGWRDSLARNIALRNSRLSGGELNYSVQKIIDRIIFLRICEGRGIEEFKELHNLSGKNDIYKHLLNLFRNADKKYNSGLFHFTKEKDISEDIDNITPALSIDDKIFKDIIESLYYPKSPYEFSVFGAEILGHVYEQFLGKVIRLTAGHQAKVEEKPEVKKAGGVYYTPAYIVDYIVKNTLGKKLEEIEGRSEGKVKKIIEEAGRLRVLDPACGSGSFLLGAYQYLLDWHIKIYQSHEKEFKERVYRSGKEMDTDLHLTTKEKKRILLNNIYGVDIDSQAVEVSKLSLLLKVLEGETDETLAKQLDIFTERALPDLSKNIKCGNSLIDTDFYDNETLFEQETSVNPFNWQKGFPEVFKNGGFDVVIGNPPYISIENLNVSTKNYLFYKY
;
A
#
# COMPACT_ATOMS: atom_id res chain seq x y z
N MET A 1 10.06 -4.75 37.67
CA MET A 1 9.89 -6.21 37.53
C MET A 1 11.23 -6.88 37.67
N GLN A 2 11.33 -8.05 38.32
CA GLN A 2 12.61 -8.80 38.39
C GLN A 2 12.91 -9.47 37.03
N THR A 3 14.19 -9.56 36.69
CA THR A 3 14.67 -10.18 35.45
C THR A 3 14.39 -11.69 35.46
N PRO A 4 13.74 -12.24 34.44
CA PRO A 4 13.49 -13.67 34.33
C PRO A 4 14.80 -14.49 34.36
N PRO A 5 14.82 -15.65 35.05
CA PRO A 5 16.00 -16.53 35.05
C PRO A 5 16.46 -16.92 33.64
N SER A 6 15.53 -17.08 32.68
CA SER A 6 15.83 -17.37 31.29
C SER A 6 16.71 -16.29 30.64
N VAL A 7 16.44 -15.02 30.89
CA VAL A 7 17.25 -13.90 30.35
C VAL A 7 18.63 -13.87 30.97
N ILE A 8 18.74 -14.12 32.28
CA ILE A 8 20.03 -14.22 32.98
C ILE A 8 20.87 -15.37 32.41
N GLU A 9 20.23 -16.50 32.07
CA GLU A 9 20.90 -17.64 31.44
C GLU A 9 21.39 -17.30 30.02
N LEU A 10 20.59 -16.61 29.21
CA LEU A 10 21.01 -16.14 27.88
C LEU A 10 22.24 -15.24 27.97
N VAL A 11 22.25 -14.27 28.89
CA VAL A 11 23.38 -13.36 29.13
C VAL A 11 24.64 -14.15 29.51
N LYS A 12 24.52 -15.10 30.46
CA LYS A 12 25.64 -15.97 30.87
C LYS A 12 26.15 -16.85 29.73
N LYS A 13 25.25 -17.43 28.93
CA LYS A 13 25.60 -18.25 27.78
C LYS A 13 26.36 -17.42 26.73
N PHE A 14 25.86 -16.22 26.44
CA PHE A 14 26.50 -15.32 25.49
C PHE A 14 27.90 -14.91 25.95
N GLU A 15 28.04 -14.55 27.23
CA GLU A 15 29.33 -14.17 27.81
C GLU A 15 30.40 -15.26 27.69
N ARG A 16 30.03 -16.52 28.00
CA ARG A 16 30.97 -17.66 27.97
C ARG A 16 31.57 -17.91 26.59
N HIS A 17 30.84 -17.57 25.53
CA HIS A 17 31.22 -17.88 24.15
C HIS A 17 31.42 -16.63 23.29
N LEU A 18 31.53 -15.44 23.89
CA LEU A 18 31.62 -14.14 23.21
C LEU A 18 32.67 -14.12 22.09
N HIS A 19 33.89 -14.62 22.37
CA HIS A 19 34.96 -14.67 21.37
C HIS A 19 34.61 -15.52 20.15
N ALA A 20 33.89 -16.63 20.34
CA ALA A 20 33.46 -17.49 19.25
C ALA A 20 32.38 -16.81 18.40
N TYR A 21 31.41 -16.14 19.04
CA TYR A 21 30.36 -15.41 18.34
C TYR A 21 30.90 -14.23 17.53
N LYS A 22 31.97 -13.57 17.99
CA LYS A 22 32.67 -12.49 17.26
C LYS A 22 33.66 -12.95 16.19
N SER A 23 33.85 -14.25 16.00
CA SER A 23 34.81 -14.78 15.02
C SER A 23 34.39 -14.57 13.55
N GLY A 24 33.16 -14.10 13.30
CA GLY A 24 32.59 -13.93 11.96
C GLY A 24 32.00 -15.21 11.35
N THR A 25 32.28 -16.38 11.93
CA THR A 25 31.69 -17.67 11.51
C THR A 25 30.27 -17.88 12.04
N TYR A 26 29.94 -17.26 13.18
CA TYR A 26 28.61 -17.29 13.77
C TYR A 26 27.65 -16.42 12.95
N ASN A 27 26.60 -17.03 12.41
CA ASN A 27 25.71 -16.37 11.46
C ASN A 27 24.46 -15.78 12.13
N GLU A 28 23.74 -14.97 11.35
CA GLU A 28 22.57 -14.23 11.81
C GLU A 28 21.42 -15.16 12.23
N THR A 29 21.21 -16.26 11.50
CA THR A 29 20.21 -17.27 11.87
C THR A 29 20.50 -17.91 13.23
N GLN A 30 21.77 -18.20 13.53
CA GLN A 30 22.15 -18.80 14.81
C GLN A 30 21.87 -17.86 15.98
N VAL A 31 22.27 -16.58 15.89
CA VAL A 31 22.00 -15.61 16.96
C VAL A 31 20.50 -15.36 17.14
N ARG A 32 19.74 -15.34 16.03
CA ARG A 32 18.28 -15.22 16.04
C ARG A 32 17.64 -16.35 16.85
N VAL A 33 17.96 -17.60 16.53
CA VAL A 33 17.36 -18.77 17.17
C VAL A 33 17.83 -18.97 18.61
N GLU A 34 19.12 -18.79 18.88
CA GLU A 34 19.70 -19.12 20.18
C GLU A 34 19.53 -18.03 21.24
N PHE A 35 19.34 -16.77 20.84
CA PHE A 35 19.37 -15.64 21.77
C PHE A 35 18.22 -14.65 21.56
N ILE A 36 18.00 -14.16 20.34
CA ILE A 36 17.01 -13.10 20.08
C ILE A 36 15.58 -13.64 20.27
N ASN A 37 15.23 -14.79 19.68
CA ASN A 37 13.89 -15.37 19.82
C ASN A 37 13.55 -15.66 21.30
N PRO A 38 14.40 -16.38 22.08
CA PRO A 38 14.13 -16.59 23.51
C PRO A 38 14.04 -15.29 24.32
N PHE A 39 14.79 -14.25 23.95
CA PHE A 39 14.72 -12.95 24.61
C PHE A 39 13.35 -12.28 24.42
N PHE A 40 12.81 -12.29 23.20
CA PHE A 40 11.48 -11.75 22.92
C PHE A 40 10.35 -12.64 23.46
N GLU A 41 10.53 -13.96 23.55
CA GLU A 41 9.60 -14.83 24.29
C GLU A 41 9.55 -14.46 25.78
N ALA A 42 10.68 -14.11 26.39
CA ALA A 42 10.72 -13.63 27.77
C ALA A 42 10.02 -12.27 27.97
N LEU A 43 9.87 -11.48 26.90
CA LEU A 43 9.03 -10.28 26.85
C LEU A 43 7.53 -10.58 26.61
N GLY A 44 7.16 -11.86 26.56
CA GLY A 44 5.78 -12.32 26.46
C GLY A 44 5.22 -12.36 25.04
N TRP A 45 6.06 -12.26 24.01
CA TRP A 45 5.64 -12.39 22.62
C TRP A 45 5.61 -13.86 22.17
N ASP A 46 4.58 -14.24 21.42
CA ASP A 46 4.54 -15.56 20.79
C ASP A 46 5.36 -15.59 19.49
N VAL A 47 6.69 -15.66 19.63
CA VAL A 47 7.64 -15.60 18.51
C VAL A 47 7.47 -16.79 17.55
N TYR A 48 7.09 -17.96 18.04
CA TYR A 48 6.97 -19.18 17.24
C TYR A 48 5.53 -19.52 16.87
N ASN A 49 4.57 -18.63 17.14
CA ASN A 49 3.13 -18.88 16.96
C ASN A 49 2.66 -20.18 17.62
N LYS A 50 3.14 -20.47 18.85
CA LYS A 50 2.77 -21.66 19.63
C LYS A 50 1.27 -21.72 19.93
N ASN A 51 0.60 -20.57 19.95
CA ASN A 51 -0.85 -20.48 20.13
C ASN A 51 -1.65 -20.78 18.85
N GLY A 52 -1.00 -20.90 17.70
CA GLY A 52 -1.65 -21.20 16.42
C GLY A 52 -2.56 -20.09 15.91
N TYR A 53 -2.24 -18.82 16.23
CA TYR A 53 -2.94 -17.67 15.68
C TYR A 53 -2.72 -17.56 14.17
N SER A 54 -3.72 -17.07 13.45
CA SER A 54 -3.54 -16.79 12.02
C SER A 54 -2.61 -15.60 11.80
N ASP A 55 -2.04 -15.52 10.61
CA ASP A 55 -1.14 -14.47 10.17
C ASP A 55 -1.62 -13.05 10.46
N GLN A 56 -2.93 -12.81 10.53
CA GLN A 56 -3.54 -11.52 10.90
C GLN A 56 -3.39 -11.18 12.39
N TYR A 57 -3.30 -12.17 13.28
CA TYR A 57 -3.26 -12.01 14.74
C TYR A 57 -1.98 -12.53 15.40
N LYS A 58 -1.06 -13.13 14.64
CA LYS A 58 0.27 -13.49 15.14
C LYS A 58 0.93 -12.31 15.82
N ASP A 59 1.62 -12.59 16.91
CA ASP A 59 2.41 -11.58 17.61
C ASP A 59 3.63 -11.13 16.79
N VAL A 60 4.26 -12.07 16.08
CA VAL A 60 5.52 -11.86 15.34
C VAL A 60 5.45 -12.51 13.96
N ILE A 61 5.86 -11.76 12.93
CA ILE A 61 6.04 -12.25 11.56
C ILE A 61 7.55 -12.28 11.27
N HIS A 62 8.07 -13.44 10.86
CA HIS A 62 9.48 -13.65 10.48
C HIS A 62 9.68 -13.41 8.98
N GLU A 63 10.85 -12.87 8.62
CA GLU A 63 11.33 -12.69 7.24
C GLU A 63 10.29 -12.04 6.30
N PHE A 64 10.12 -10.72 6.40
CA PHE A 64 9.27 -9.95 5.47
C PHE A 64 9.85 -9.87 4.02
N SER A 65 10.79 -10.74 3.61
CA SER A 65 11.30 -10.77 2.22
C SER A 65 11.36 -12.15 1.59
N LEU A 66 10.96 -12.17 0.32
CA LEU A 66 11.59 -12.96 -0.74
C LEU A 66 13.10 -12.63 -0.79
N LYS A 67 13.94 -13.58 -0.41
CA LYS A 67 15.40 -13.44 -0.46
C LYS A 67 15.86 -13.45 -1.92
N THR A 68 16.19 -12.29 -2.48
CA THR A 68 17.12 -12.20 -3.62
C THR A 68 18.55 -12.02 -3.10
N GLN A 69 19.49 -12.78 -3.66
CA GLN A 69 20.83 -13.07 -3.10
C GLN A 69 21.76 -11.86 -2.83
N GLU A 70 21.44 -10.64 -3.27
CA GLU A 70 22.32 -9.48 -3.09
C GLU A 70 21.91 -8.54 -1.95
N TYR A 71 20.64 -8.48 -1.56
CA TYR A 71 20.14 -7.59 -0.50
C TYR A 71 18.92 -8.22 0.18
N SER A 72 18.98 -8.44 1.50
CA SER A 72 17.77 -8.68 2.30
C SER A 72 16.97 -7.39 2.30
N ASN A 73 15.91 -7.31 1.48
CA ASN A 73 15.08 -6.12 1.28
C ASN A 73 13.94 -6.00 2.31
N ALA A 74 14.06 -6.68 3.44
CA ALA A 74 13.05 -6.63 4.50
C ALA A 74 13.64 -6.82 5.88
N PRO A 75 12.93 -6.35 6.92
CA PRO A 75 13.29 -6.61 8.31
C PRO A 75 13.13 -8.09 8.67
N ASP A 76 13.96 -8.55 9.59
CA ASP A 76 13.93 -9.92 10.11
C ASP A 76 12.61 -10.25 10.83
N TYR A 77 12.11 -9.30 11.61
CA TYR A 77 10.89 -9.47 12.39
C TYR A 77 9.98 -8.26 12.31
N LEU A 78 8.68 -8.52 12.20
CA LEU A 78 7.61 -7.54 12.44
C LEU A 78 6.79 -7.97 13.65
N PHE A 79 6.78 -7.13 14.68
CA PHE A 79 5.96 -7.31 15.89
C PHE A 79 4.65 -6.56 15.77
N LYS A 80 3.56 -7.17 16.20
CA LYS A 80 2.21 -6.62 16.05
C LYS A 80 1.25 -7.10 17.14
N VAL A 81 0.17 -6.35 17.33
CA VAL A 81 -0.92 -6.71 18.23
C VAL A 81 -2.21 -6.69 17.44
N GLY A 82 -2.82 -7.86 17.25
CA GLY A 82 -3.86 -8.04 16.26
C GLY A 82 -3.37 -7.64 14.87
N THR A 83 -4.12 -6.80 14.16
CA THR A 83 -3.74 -6.26 12.85
C THR A 83 -2.72 -5.14 12.89
N MET A 84 -2.51 -4.51 14.07
CA MET A 84 -1.69 -3.32 14.17
C MET A 84 -0.20 -3.66 14.27
N LYS A 85 0.55 -3.27 13.24
CA LYS A 85 2.02 -3.28 13.25
C LYS A 85 2.55 -2.35 14.34
N LYS A 86 3.53 -2.78 15.12
CA LYS A 86 4.08 -2.00 16.23
C LYS A 86 5.52 -1.58 15.98
N PHE A 87 6.43 -2.52 15.79
CA PHE A 87 7.84 -2.23 15.50
C PHE A 87 8.50 -3.35 14.71
N PHE A 88 9.55 -3.01 13.98
CA PHE A 88 10.45 -4.00 13.41
C PHE A 88 11.59 -4.34 14.38
N VAL A 89 12.11 -5.55 14.26
CA VAL A 89 13.42 -5.92 14.80
C VAL A 89 14.30 -6.36 13.64
N GLU A 90 15.46 -5.73 13.50
CA GLU A 90 16.52 -6.14 12.59
C GLU A 90 17.61 -6.84 13.39
N ALA A 91 17.91 -8.08 13.01
CA ALA A 91 19.00 -8.84 13.59
C ALA A 91 20.29 -8.60 12.81
N LYS A 92 21.43 -8.62 13.51
CA LYS A 92 22.76 -8.63 12.89
C LYS A 92 23.65 -9.69 13.50
N LYS A 93 24.72 -10.03 12.79
CA LYS A 93 25.77 -10.89 13.32
C LYS A 93 26.51 -10.16 14.45
N PRO A 94 26.90 -10.84 15.55
CA PRO A 94 27.64 -10.23 16.68
C PRO A 94 29.00 -9.60 16.34
N VAL A 95 29.50 -9.80 15.11
CA VAL A 95 30.73 -9.15 14.62
C VAL A 95 30.48 -7.72 14.14
N ILE A 96 29.23 -7.35 13.87
CA ILE A 96 28.82 -6.02 13.39
C ILE A 96 28.67 -5.11 14.61
N TYR A 97 29.42 -4.00 14.65
CA TYR A 97 29.36 -3.07 15.78
C TYR A 97 28.23 -2.05 15.60
N ILE A 98 27.06 -2.36 16.15
CA ILE A 98 25.81 -1.59 15.98
C ILE A 98 25.96 -0.15 16.49
N LYS A 99 26.76 0.08 17.53
CA LYS A 99 26.91 1.40 18.13
C LYS A 99 27.42 2.47 17.15
N GLU A 100 28.28 2.08 16.21
CA GLU A 100 28.98 2.99 15.29
C GLU A 100 28.69 2.72 13.81
N ASP A 101 28.29 1.50 13.43
CA ASP A 101 28.00 1.18 12.03
C ASP A 101 26.71 1.87 11.55
N ILE A 102 26.87 2.72 10.54
CA ILE A 102 25.80 3.51 9.93
C ILE A 102 24.82 2.62 9.16
N HIS A 103 25.30 1.58 8.47
CA HIS A 103 24.48 0.84 7.52
C HIS A 103 23.30 0.11 8.18
N PRO A 104 23.50 -0.66 9.28
CA PRO A 104 22.39 -1.31 9.98
C PRO A 104 21.36 -0.32 10.52
N ALA A 105 21.80 0.80 11.11
CA ALA A 105 20.91 1.82 11.65
C ALA A 105 20.09 2.50 10.54
N TYR A 106 20.73 2.84 9.42
CA TYR A 106 20.07 3.39 8.24
C TYR A 106 19.05 2.40 7.65
N GLN A 107 19.45 1.12 7.51
CA GLN A 107 18.59 0.06 6.98
C GLN A 107 17.31 -0.11 7.81
N LEU A 108 17.44 -0.29 9.13
CA LEU A 108 16.28 -0.42 10.02
C LEU A 108 15.35 0.80 9.93
N ARG A 109 15.93 2.02 10.02
CA ARG A 109 15.13 3.25 9.95
C ARG A 109 14.43 3.41 8.59
N ARG A 110 15.04 2.94 7.49
CA ARG A 110 14.42 2.91 6.16
C ARG A 110 13.18 2.04 6.12
N TYR A 111 13.24 0.84 6.68
CA TYR A 111 12.09 -0.06 6.78
C TYR A 111 10.99 0.55 7.65
N ALA A 112 11.34 0.94 8.86
CA ALA A 112 10.38 1.45 9.84
C ALA A 112 9.71 2.76 9.38
N TRP A 113 10.47 3.70 8.80
CA TRP A 113 9.93 4.94 8.26
C TRP A 113 8.99 4.68 7.06
N SER A 114 9.38 3.78 6.15
CA SER A 114 8.52 3.40 5.01
C SER A 114 7.23 2.70 5.44
N ALA A 115 7.24 2.02 6.58
CA ALA A 115 6.07 1.35 7.17
C ALA A 115 5.32 2.22 8.21
N LYS A 116 5.71 3.49 8.40
CA LYS A 116 5.16 4.42 9.41
C LYS A 116 5.22 3.91 10.86
N LEU A 117 6.22 3.11 11.19
CA LEU A 117 6.43 2.63 12.56
C LEU A 117 7.23 3.68 13.34
N PRO A 118 6.77 4.12 14.52
CA PRO A 118 7.42 5.22 15.22
C PRO A 118 8.74 4.80 15.88
N LEU A 119 8.85 3.55 16.36
CA LEU A 119 10.07 2.99 16.93
C LEU A 119 10.38 1.64 16.29
N SER A 120 11.66 1.28 16.23
CA SER A 120 12.11 -0.06 15.87
C SER A 120 13.46 -0.40 16.49
N ILE A 121 13.77 -1.69 16.55
CA ILE A 121 14.89 -2.24 17.32
C ILE A 121 15.94 -2.83 16.37
N LEU A 122 17.20 -2.52 16.62
CA LEU A 122 18.36 -3.14 15.98
C LEU A 122 19.12 -3.92 17.05
N THR A 123 19.39 -5.21 16.81
CA THR A 123 20.10 -6.02 17.79
C THR A 123 20.89 -7.17 17.19
N ASP A 124 22.00 -7.52 17.81
CA ASP A 124 22.77 -8.76 17.59
C ASP A 124 22.85 -9.59 18.89
N PHE A 125 21.89 -9.34 19.80
CA PHE A 125 21.88 -9.74 21.22
C PHE A 125 23.02 -9.15 22.08
N GLU A 126 24.18 -8.79 21.53
CA GLU A 126 25.20 -8.08 22.29
C GLU A 126 24.79 -6.63 22.57
N GLU A 127 24.22 -5.98 21.56
CA GLU A 127 23.76 -4.60 21.55
C GLU A 127 22.25 -4.58 21.29
N PHE A 128 21.51 -3.83 22.09
CA PHE A 128 20.07 -3.57 21.93
C PHE A 128 19.87 -2.08 21.73
N ALA A 129 19.63 -1.68 20.49
CA ALA A 129 19.45 -0.27 20.12
C ALA A 129 18.01 -0.01 19.65
N VAL A 130 17.36 0.99 20.22
CA VAL A 130 16.02 1.44 19.79
C VAL A 130 16.15 2.78 19.07
N TYR A 131 15.55 2.88 17.89
CA TYR A 131 15.56 4.08 17.06
C TYR A 131 14.19 4.73 16.97
N ASP A 132 14.16 6.05 16.92
CA ASP A 132 13.04 6.86 16.46
C ASP A 132 13.02 6.87 14.93
N CYS A 133 11.97 6.29 14.37
CA CYS A 133 11.84 6.03 12.94
C CYS A 133 10.88 7.01 12.25
N ARG A 134 10.41 8.05 12.95
CA ARG A 134 9.59 9.14 12.37
C ARG A 134 10.43 10.13 11.56
N LEU A 135 11.75 10.09 11.73
CA LEU A 135 12.69 10.93 11.02
C LEU A 135 13.12 10.28 9.71
N LYS A 136 12.91 10.98 8.59
CA LYS A 136 13.41 10.58 7.27
C LYS A 136 14.88 10.14 7.38
N PRO A 137 15.21 8.89 7.04
CA PRO A 137 16.55 8.37 7.17
C PRO A 137 17.48 9.00 6.13
N ASN A 138 18.73 9.25 6.51
CA ASN A 138 19.77 9.74 5.61
C ASN A 138 20.99 8.83 5.71
N GLN A 139 21.56 8.44 4.56
CA GLN A 139 22.73 7.55 4.50
C GLN A 139 23.98 8.13 5.19
N LYS A 140 24.03 9.44 5.40
CA LYS A 140 25.13 10.13 6.09
C LYS A 140 24.89 10.28 7.59
N ASP A 141 23.74 9.85 8.10
CA ASP A 141 23.46 9.89 9.53
C ASP A 141 24.41 8.97 10.28
N LYS A 142 25.00 9.45 11.39
CA LYS A 142 25.74 8.57 12.31
C LYS A 142 24.78 7.56 12.94
N ALA A 143 25.29 6.40 13.35
CA ALA A 143 24.50 5.37 14.05
C ALA A 143 23.86 5.86 15.37
N SER A 144 24.32 6.97 15.95
CA SER A 144 23.69 7.58 17.12
C SER A 144 22.48 8.47 16.79
N VAL A 145 22.29 8.87 15.52
CA VAL A 145 21.17 9.72 15.10
C VAL A 145 19.86 8.97 15.31
N ALA A 146 18.92 9.63 15.97
CA ALA A 146 17.61 9.10 16.32
C ALA A 146 17.64 7.87 17.26
N ARG A 147 18.81 7.47 17.80
CA ARG A 147 18.89 6.38 18.77
C ARG A 147 18.36 6.85 20.13
N ARG A 148 17.28 6.22 20.59
CA ARG A 148 16.54 6.55 21.81
C ARG A 148 17.03 5.76 23.02
N LEU A 149 17.36 4.49 22.81
CA LEU A 149 17.85 3.57 23.84
C LEU A 149 19.01 2.76 23.26
N TYR A 150 19.96 2.42 24.12
CA TYR A 150 21.09 1.56 23.80
C TYR A 150 21.53 0.84 25.07
N TYR A 151 21.55 -0.49 25.04
CA TYR A 151 22.06 -1.33 26.11
C TYR A 151 22.94 -2.43 25.55
N THR A 152 23.93 -2.85 26.31
CA THR A 152 24.67 -4.08 26.05
C THR A 152 24.07 -5.26 26.81
N PHE A 153 24.34 -6.49 26.36
CA PHE A 153 23.80 -7.70 26.99
C PHE A 153 24.14 -7.84 28.48
N ARG A 154 25.26 -7.26 28.92
CA ARG A 154 25.64 -7.21 30.35
C ARG A 154 24.73 -6.34 31.19
N GLU A 155 24.10 -5.33 30.57
CA GLU A 155 23.18 -4.39 31.22
C GLU A 155 21.74 -4.91 31.19
N TYR A 156 21.42 -5.95 30.42
CA TYR A 156 20.05 -6.48 30.32
C TYR A 156 19.44 -6.86 31.67
N PRO A 157 20.15 -7.50 32.63
CA PRO A 157 19.58 -7.82 33.92
C PRO A 157 19.20 -6.59 34.75
N ASP A 158 19.96 -5.50 34.65
CA ASP A 158 19.71 -4.27 35.39
C ASP A 158 18.63 -3.42 34.71
N MET A 159 18.61 -3.41 33.38
CA MET A 159 17.70 -2.61 32.55
C MET A 159 16.42 -3.37 32.14
N TRP A 160 16.24 -4.62 32.58
CA TRP A 160 15.10 -5.45 32.18
C TRP A 160 13.75 -4.79 32.47
N SER A 161 13.61 -4.16 33.64
CA SER A 161 12.35 -3.51 34.02
C SER A 161 11.98 -2.40 33.03
N GLU A 162 12.96 -1.67 32.51
CA GLU A 162 12.75 -0.63 31.51
C GLU A 162 12.38 -1.21 30.15
N ILE A 163 13.13 -2.22 29.67
CA ILE A 163 12.85 -2.91 28.40
C ILE A 163 11.45 -3.54 28.43
N HIS A 164 11.13 -4.28 29.49
CA HIS A 164 9.83 -4.92 29.67
C HIS A 164 8.68 -3.91 29.70
N SER A 165 8.83 -2.80 30.43
CA SER A 165 7.79 -1.77 30.55
C SER A 165 7.45 -1.07 29.23
N LYS A 166 8.30 -1.21 28.19
CA LYS A 166 8.13 -0.51 26.90
C LYS A 166 7.85 -1.46 25.74
N PHE A 167 8.48 -2.64 25.73
CA PHE A 167 8.49 -3.54 24.57
C PHE A 167 7.94 -4.93 24.86
N SER A 168 7.47 -5.21 26.09
CA SER A 168 6.69 -6.43 26.33
C SER A 168 5.35 -6.38 25.62
N ARG A 169 4.82 -7.55 25.26
CA ARG A 169 3.50 -7.67 24.64
C ARG A 169 2.41 -7.00 25.51
N GLU A 170 2.49 -7.21 26.82
CA GLU A 170 1.57 -6.60 27.79
C GLU A 170 1.68 -5.07 27.81
N ALA A 171 2.90 -4.53 27.87
CA ALA A 171 3.13 -3.08 27.85
C ALA A 171 2.61 -2.42 26.57
N VAL A 172 2.78 -3.07 25.42
CA VAL A 172 2.24 -2.60 24.14
C VAL A 172 0.72 -2.58 24.18
N LEU A 173 0.07 -3.61 24.70
CA LEU A 173 -1.40 -3.66 24.87
C LEU A 173 -1.92 -2.57 25.83
N GLN A 174 -1.13 -2.20 26.84
CA GLN A 174 -1.44 -1.14 27.79
C GLN A 174 -1.12 0.27 27.27
N GLY A 175 -0.54 0.39 26.06
CA GLY A 175 -0.23 1.67 25.41
C GLY A 175 1.09 2.32 25.88
N GLU A 176 1.91 1.63 26.67
CA GLU A 176 3.20 2.17 27.16
C GLU A 176 4.22 2.36 26.03
N TYR A 177 4.19 1.48 25.03
CA TYR A 177 4.98 1.64 23.79
C TYR A 177 4.65 2.96 23.08
N ASP A 178 3.35 3.24 22.89
CA ASP A 178 2.88 4.42 22.17
C ASP A 178 3.24 5.69 22.96
N LYS A 179 3.07 5.69 24.30
CA LYS A 179 3.55 6.76 25.17
C LYS A 179 5.05 6.99 25.09
N PHE A 180 5.85 5.93 25.03
CA PHE A 180 7.31 6.04 24.91
C PHE A 180 7.75 6.62 23.56
N ALA A 181 7.03 6.27 22.50
CA ALA A 181 7.21 6.85 21.17
C ALA A 181 6.85 8.35 21.15
N GLU A 182 5.74 8.73 21.79
CA GLU A 182 5.27 10.12 21.86
C GLU A 182 6.10 11.01 22.81
N GLY A 183 6.56 10.46 23.95
CA GLY A 183 7.29 11.19 24.99
C GLY A 183 8.72 11.62 24.65
N GLY A 184 9.14 11.48 23.39
CA GLY A 184 10.38 12.07 22.88
C GLY A 184 10.21 13.52 22.45
N THR A 185 11.32 14.23 22.23
CA THR A 185 11.26 15.53 21.54
C THR A 185 10.53 15.34 20.23
N ARG A 186 9.39 16.02 20.03
CA ARG A 186 8.61 15.99 18.80
C ARG A 186 9.44 16.65 17.70
N VAL A 187 10.35 15.91 17.10
CA VAL A 187 11.16 16.42 16.01
C VAL A 187 10.23 16.55 14.82
N LYS A 188 10.12 17.74 14.24
CA LYS A 188 9.40 17.99 12.99
C LYS A 188 10.11 17.27 11.85
N GLY A 189 9.88 15.97 11.72
CA GLY A 189 10.28 15.16 10.59
C GLY A 189 9.33 15.36 9.41
N THR A 190 9.76 14.93 8.23
CA THR A 190 8.82 14.73 7.12
C THR A 190 8.32 13.29 7.18
N GLU A 191 7.00 13.11 7.21
CA GLU A 191 6.36 11.80 7.07
C GLU A 191 6.66 11.17 5.71
N VAL A 192 6.58 9.84 5.61
CA VAL A 192 6.86 9.13 4.36
C VAL A 192 5.96 9.60 3.22
N ASP A 193 4.67 9.82 3.50
CA ASP A 193 3.68 10.31 2.52
C ASP A 193 4.12 11.66 1.94
N ASP A 194 4.41 12.63 2.80
CA ASP A 194 4.82 13.98 2.38
C ASP A 194 6.14 13.96 1.61
N ALA A 195 7.08 13.10 2.01
CA ALA A 195 8.37 12.97 1.34
C ALA A 195 8.20 12.36 -0.06
N PHE A 196 7.41 11.28 -0.16
CA PHE A 196 7.19 10.58 -1.40
C PHE A 196 6.32 11.39 -2.37
N LEU A 197 5.32 12.11 -1.86
CA LEU A 197 4.56 13.07 -2.65
C LEU A 197 5.47 14.11 -3.29
N ARG A 198 6.37 14.74 -2.52
CA ARG A 198 7.31 15.73 -3.08
C ARG A 198 8.20 15.14 -4.18
N GLU A 199 8.58 13.86 -4.04
CA GLU A 199 9.34 13.14 -5.05
C GLU A 199 8.52 12.99 -6.35
N ILE A 200 7.29 12.48 -6.24
CA ILE A 200 6.37 12.29 -7.36
C ILE A 200 5.99 13.64 -8.02
N GLU A 201 5.78 14.69 -7.24
CA GLU A 201 5.54 16.05 -7.76
C GLU A 201 6.75 16.57 -8.54
N GLY A 202 7.96 16.29 -8.07
CA GLY A 202 9.20 16.59 -8.80
C GLY A 202 9.27 15.86 -10.14
N TRP A 203 8.90 14.58 -10.18
CA TRP A 203 8.83 13.81 -11.43
C TRP A 203 7.74 14.33 -12.36
N ARG A 204 6.57 14.69 -11.83
CA ARG A 204 5.47 15.28 -12.62
C ARG A 204 5.91 16.54 -13.32
N ASP A 205 6.58 17.42 -12.59
CA ASP A 205 7.04 18.71 -13.08
C ASP A 205 8.17 18.55 -14.12
N SER A 206 9.10 17.61 -13.92
CA SER A 206 10.17 17.32 -14.88
C SER A 206 9.63 16.66 -16.17
N LEU A 207 8.76 15.65 -16.04
CA LEU A 207 8.08 15.01 -17.18
C LEU A 207 7.20 16.00 -17.94
N ALA A 208 6.38 16.79 -17.24
CA ALA A 208 5.47 17.74 -17.88
C ALA A 208 6.22 18.76 -18.73
N ARG A 209 7.31 19.34 -18.20
CA ARG A 209 8.15 20.27 -18.97
C ARG A 209 8.82 19.61 -20.17
N ASN A 210 9.35 18.40 -20.01
CA ASN A 210 10.03 17.71 -21.09
C ASN A 210 9.06 17.30 -22.20
N ILE A 211 7.95 16.66 -21.83
CA ILE A 211 6.92 16.21 -22.78
C ILE A 211 6.33 17.41 -23.51
N ALA A 212 5.99 18.50 -22.82
CA ALA A 212 5.50 19.72 -23.49
C ALA A 212 6.52 20.24 -24.51
N LEU A 213 7.80 20.38 -24.12
CA LEU A 213 8.86 20.88 -25.00
C LEU A 213 9.08 20.00 -26.24
N ARG A 214 9.06 18.67 -26.08
CA ARG A 214 9.37 17.71 -27.14
C ARG A 214 8.16 17.38 -28.03
N ASN A 215 6.94 17.66 -27.57
CA ASN A 215 5.71 17.25 -28.24
C ASN A 215 4.75 18.46 -28.35
N SER A 216 5.01 19.32 -29.34
CA SER A 216 4.31 20.61 -29.52
C SER A 216 2.82 20.52 -29.89
N ARG A 217 2.33 19.33 -30.25
CA ARG A 217 0.94 19.09 -30.68
C ARG A 217 0.02 18.60 -29.57
N LEU A 218 0.55 18.28 -28.40
CA LEU A 218 -0.26 17.77 -27.29
C LEU A 218 -1.12 18.86 -26.68
N SER A 219 -2.39 18.53 -26.41
CA SER A 219 -3.23 19.35 -25.56
C SER A 219 -2.82 19.26 -24.08
N GLY A 220 -3.31 20.20 -23.26
CA GLY A 220 -3.06 20.17 -21.81
C GLY A 220 -3.65 18.93 -21.13
N GLY A 221 -4.81 18.46 -21.61
CA GLY A 221 -5.44 17.24 -21.12
C GLY A 221 -4.61 15.99 -21.43
N GLU A 222 -4.16 15.84 -22.68
CA GLU A 222 -3.30 14.71 -23.09
C GLU A 222 -1.95 14.72 -22.37
N LEU A 223 -1.38 15.91 -22.12
CA LEU A 223 -0.16 16.06 -21.33
C LEU A 223 -0.38 15.58 -19.88
N ASN A 224 -1.46 16.02 -19.23
CA ASN A 224 -1.77 15.64 -17.85
C ASN A 224 -2.02 14.12 -17.74
N TYR A 225 -2.77 13.56 -18.69
CA TYR A 225 -2.99 12.11 -18.82
C TYR A 225 -1.66 11.35 -18.98
N SER A 226 -0.80 11.80 -19.90
CA SER A 226 0.45 11.12 -20.22
C SER A 226 1.42 11.09 -19.05
N VAL A 227 1.61 12.23 -18.38
CA VAL A 227 2.52 12.33 -17.22
C VAL A 227 2.07 11.39 -16.11
N GLN A 228 0.77 11.39 -15.80
CA GLN A 228 0.23 10.54 -14.75
C GLN A 228 0.35 9.06 -15.10
N LYS A 229 -0.09 8.64 -16.30
CA LYS A 229 0.01 7.23 -16.73
C LYS A 229 1.45 6.72 -16.69
N ILE A 230 2.44 7.53 -17.07
CA ILE A 230 3.85 7.14 -17.01
C ILE A 230 4.30 6.94 -15.55
N ILE A 231 3.98 7.87 -14.65
CA ILE A 231 4.32 7.76 -13.22
C ILE A 231 3.68 6.51 -12.61
N ASP A 232 2.38 6.31 -12.84
CA ASP A 232 1.61 5.19 -12.28
C ASP A 232 2.17 3.84 -12.72
N ARG A 233 2.55 3.71 -13.98
CA ARG A 233 3.19 2.50 -14.52
C ARG A 233 4.56 2.22 -13.90
N ILE A 234 5.38 3.26 -13.73
CA ILE A 234 6.70 3.14 -13.09
C ILE A 234 6.55 2.72 -11.63
N ILE A 235 5.64 3.37 -10.89
CA ILE A 235 5.38 3.04 -9.48
C ILE A 235 4.82 1.63 -9.33
N PHE A 236 3.88 1.23 -10.18
CA PHE A 236 3.33 -0.12 -10.19
C PHE A 236 4.44 -1.16 -10.37
N LEU A 237 5.27 -1.02 -11.41
CA LEU A 237 6.39 -1.95 -11.64
C LEU A 237 7.37 -1.97 -10.47
N ARG A 238 7.72 -0.80 -9.92
CA ARG A 238 8.63 -0.73 -8.78
C ARG A 238 8.07 -1.44 -7.56
N ILE A 239 6.77 -1.33 -7.28
CA ILE A 239 6.12 -2.05 -6.19
C ILE A 239 6.13 -3.56 -6.46
N CYS A 240 5.82 -3.99 -7.68
CA CYS A 240 5.87 -5.41 -8.05
C CYS A 240 7.28 -5.99 -7.88
N GLU A 241 8.34 -5.28 -8.27
CA GLU A 241 9.72 -5.68 -7.97
C GLU A 241 10.00 -5.73 -6.46
N GLY A 242 9.51 -4.74 -5.70
CA GLY A 242 9.68 -4.69 -4.25
C GLY A 242 9.00 -5.85 -3.52
N ARG A 243 7.90 -6.36 -4.08
CA ARG A 243 7.17 -7.53 -3.59
C ARG A 243 7.63 -8.84 -4.22
N GLY A 244 8.68 -8.81 -5.04
CA GLY A 244 9.22 -9.98 -5.75
C GLY A 244 8.21 -10.69 -6.65
N ILE A 245 7.27 -9.92 -7.21
CA ILE A 245 6.37 -10.35 -8.29
C ILE A 245 7.05 -10.13 -9.65
N GLU A 246 7.88 -9.09 -9.78
CA GLU A 246 8.78 -8.90 -10.92
C GLU A 246 10.23 -9.12 -10.53
N GLU A 247 11.07 -9.38 -11.54
CA GLU A 247 12.51 -9.51 -11.35
C GLU A 247 13.11 -8.23 -10.77
N PHE A 248 13.85 -8.37 -9.67
CA PHE A 248 14.43 -7.22 -8.98
C PHE A 248 15.43 -6.47 -9.88
N LYS A 249 15.33 -5.13 -9.90
CA LYS A 249 16.17 -4.20 -10.71
C LYS A 249 15.92 -4.25 -12.22
N GLU A 250 14.88 -4.89 -12.74
CA GLU A 250 14.58 -4.86 -14.18
C GLU A 250 14.41 -3.42 -14.69
N LEU A 251 13.63 -2.59 -13.97
CA LEU A 251 13.45 -1.17 -14.26
C LEU A 251 14.75 -0.38 -13.99
N HIS A 252 15.49 -0.69 -12.92
CA HIS A 252 16.80 -0.05 -12.64
C HIS A 252 17.80 -0.24 -13.79
N ASN A 253 17.83 -1.43 -14.39
CA ASN A 253 18.74 -1.79 -15.48
C ASN A 253 18.53 -0.94 -16.74
N LEU A 254 17.41 -0.23 -16.86
CA LEU A 254 17.18 0.73 -17.94
C LEU A 254 18.00 2.01 -17.80
N SER A 255 18.39 2.41 -16.58
CA SER A 255 19.15 3.66 -16.32
C SER A 255 20.52 3.74 -17.01
N GLY A 256 21.08 2.59 -17.39
CA GLY A 256 22.34 2.47 -18.12
C GLY A 256 22.19 2.34 -19.65
N LYS A 257 20.96 2.39 -20.19
CA LYS A 257 20.68 2.24 -21.62
C LYS A 257 20.45 3.61 -22.28
N ASN A 258 20.61 3.65 -23.61
CA ASN A 258 20.07 4.72 -24.45
C ASN A 258 18.62 4.36 -24.83
N ASP A 259 17.84 5.34 -25.27
CA ASP A 259 16.43 5.16 -25.66
C ASP A 259 15.61 4.53 -24.51
N ILE A 260 15.84 5.01 -23.29
CA ILE A 260 15.27 4.46 -22.05
C ILE A 260 13.76 4.34 -22.16
N TYR A 261 13.09 5.35 -22.72
CA TYR A 261 11.64 5.34 -22.87
C TYR A 261 11.13 4.22 -23.77
N LYS A 262 11.86 3.92 -24.86
CA LYS A 262 11.50 2.81 -25.77
C LYS A 262 11.62 1.47 -25.07
N HIS A 263 12.66 1.28 -24.25
CA HIS A 263 12.80 0.08 -23.43
C HIS A 263 11.72 0.00 -22.35
N LEU A 264 11.37 1.14 -21.74
CA LEU A 264 10.31 1.22 -20.74
C LEU A 264 8.94 0.84 -21.35
N LEU A 265 8.63 1.29 -22.56
CA LEU A 265 7.43 0.88 -23.29
C LEU A 265 7.39 -0.64 -23.55
N ASN A 266 8.53 -1.29 -23.73
CA ASN A 266 8.58 -2.75 -23.85
C ASN A 266 8.29 -3.44 -22.51
N LEU A 267 8.81 -2.93 -21.39
CA LEU A 267 8.43 -3.42 -20.07
C LEU A 267 6.93 -3.25 -19.83
N PHE A 268 6.37 -2.09 -20.19
CA PHE A 268 4.94 -1.83 -20.07
C PHE A 268 4.09 -2.83 -20.89
N ARG A 269 4.51 -3.17 -22.11
CA ARG A 269 3.83 -4.19 -22.94
C ARG A 269 3.94 -5.60 -22.36
N ASN A 270 5.05 -5.92 -21.68
CA ASN A 270 5.19 -7.21 -21.01
C ASN A 270 4.29 -7.27 -19.76
N ALA A 271 4.25 -6.18 -18.99
CA ALA A 271 3.34 -6.03 -17.86
C ALA A 271 1.86 -6.14 -18.28
N ASP A 272 1.48 -5.58 -19.43
CA ASP A 272 0.11 -5.69 -19.96
C ASP A 272 -0.34 -7.15 -20.12
N LYS A 273 0.53 -7.99 -20.70
CA LYS A 273 0.30 -9.43 -20.88
C LYS A 273 0.13 -10.15 -19.55
N LYS A 274 0.89 -9.75 -18.52
CA LYS A 274 0.87 -10.38 -17.20
C LYS A 274 -0.34 -9.93 -16.37
N TYR A 275 -0.66 -8.64 -16.35
CA TYR A 275 -1.57 -8.05 -15.37
C TYR A 275 -2.99 -7.74 -15.87
N ASN A 276 -3.20 -7.11 -17.02
CA ASN A 276 -4.54 -6.60 -17.44
C ASN A 276 -5.20 -5.54 -16.55
N SER A 277 -4.43 -4.62 -16.00
CA SER A 277 -4.93 -3.66 -15.01
C SER A 277 -5.70 -2.46 -15.59
N GLY A 278 -5.89 -2.37 -16.91
CA GLY A 278 -6.27 -1.12 -17.61
C GLY A 278 -5.13 -0.07 -17.62
N LEU A 279 -4.16 -0.19 -16.71
CA LEU A 279 -2.98 0.69 -16.64
C LEU A 279 -2.05 0.54 -17.85
N PHE A 280 -1.92 -0.67 -18.39
CA PHE A 280 -1.00 -1.00 -19.49
C PHE A 280 -1.71 -1.27 -20.83
N HIS A 281 -2.95 -0.84 -21.00
CA HIS A 281 -3.78 -1.18 -22.15
C HIS A 281 -3.28 -0.50 -23.45
N PHE A 282 -2.52 -1.23 -24.28
CA PHE A 282 -2.01 -0.73 -25.57
C PHE A 282 -2.67 -1.36 -26.81
N THR A 283 -3.41 -2.46 -26.64
CA THR A 283 -4.01 -3.21 -27.75
C THR A 283 -5.49 -3.46 -27.51
N LYS A 284 -6.32 -3.26 -28.54
CA LYS A 284 -7.76 -3.42 -28.41
C LYS A 284 -8.12 -4.89 -28.19
N GLU A 285 -8.91 -5.14 -27.14
CA GLU A 285 -9.41 -6.47 -26.80
C GLU A 285 -10.93 -6.54 -26.95
N LYS A 286 -11.48 -7.74 -27.23
CA LYS A 286 -12.92 -7.90 -27.49
C LYS A 286 -13.79 -7.66 -26.25
N ASP A 287 -13.27 -8.00 -25.08
CA ASP A 287 -14.05 -8.03 -23.83
C ASP A 287 -13.75 -6.87 -22.87
N ILE A 288 -12.85 -5.95 -23.26
CA ILE A 288 -12.47 -4.76 -22.49
C ILE A 288 -13.06 -3.53 -23.17
N SER A 289 -13.84 -2.75 -22.42
CA SER A 289 -14.53 -1.55 -22.94
C SER A 289 -13.71 -0.27 -22.84
N GLU A 290 -12.55 -0.30 -22.19
CA GLU A 290 -11.65 0.87 -22.07
C GLU A 290 -10.92 1.18 -23.37
N ASP A 291 -10.65 2.47 -23.60
CA ASP A 291 -9.89 2.93 -24.76
C ASP A 291 -8.41 2.58 -24.65
N ILE A 292 -7.81 2.24 -25.80
CA ILE A 292 -6.38 1.94 -25.90
C ILE A 292 -5.54 3.22 -25.73
N ASP A 293 -4.42 3.12 -25.03
CA ASP A 293 -3.48 4.22 -24.89
C ASP A 293 -2.59 4.35 -26.14
N ASN A 294 -3.01 5.22 -27.05
CA ASN A 294 -2.23 5.59 -28.25
C ASN A 294 -1.35 6.82 -28.05
N ILE A 295 -1.52 7.55 -26.95
CA ILE A 295 -0.86 8.84 -26.73
C ILE A 295 0.55 8.58 -26.19
N THR A 296 0.67 7.87 -25.08
CA THR A 296 1.96 7.69 -24.40
C THR A 296 3.01 6.98 -25.26
N PRO A 297 2.69 5.97 -26.10
CA PRO A 297 3.70 5.32 -26.93
C PRO A 297 4.25 6.21 -28.06
N ALA A 298 3.56 7.28 -28.42
CA ALA A 298 3.95 8.21 -29.48
C ALA A 298 4.84 9.37 -28.99
N LEU A 299 5.07 9.47 -27.68
CA LEU A 299 5.81 10.59 -27.08
C LEU A 299 7.31 10.49 -27.30
N SER A 300 7.93 11.64 -27.57
CA SER A 300 9.37 11.84 -27.46
C SER A 300 9.71 12.41 -26.08
N ILE A 301 10.59 11.75 -25.34
CA ILE A 301 10.99 12.13 -23.98
C ILE A 301 12.49 11.84 -23.82
N ASP A 302 13.22 12.78 -23.21
CA ASP A 302 14.67 12.66 -23.05
C ASP A 302 15.05 11.61 -21.98
N ASP A 303 16.04 10.78 -22.28
CA ASP A 303 16.54 9.71 -21.39
C ASP A 303 16.91 10.19 -19.99
N LYS A 304 17.46 11.41 -19.89
CA LYS A 304 17.84 12.02 -18.60
C LYS A 304 16.69 12.02 -17.60
N ILE A 305 15.46 12.29 -18.07
CA ILE A 305 14.28 12.34 -17.20
C ILE A 305 14.03 10.98 -16.54
N PHE A 306 14.06 9.91 -17.33
CA PHE A 306 13.86 8.56 -16.79
C PHE A 306 15.03 8.09 -15.94
N LYS A 307 16.27 8.46 -16.29
CA LYS A 307 17.43 8.15 -15.46
C LYS A 307 17.28 8.73 -14.06
N ASP A 308 16.92 10.00 -13.95
CA ASP A 308 16.74 10.68 -12.67
C ASP A 308 15.59 10.04 -11.85
N ILE A 309 14.45 9.75 -12.50
CA ILE A 309 13.29 9.07 -11.86
C ILE A 309 13.68 7.68 -11.38
N ILE A 310 14.23 6.84 -12.25
CA ILE A 310 14.56 5.46 -11.94
C ILE A 310 15.60 5.42 -10.81
N GLU A 311 16.69 6.18 -10.90
CA GLU A 311 17.72 6.19 -9.85
C GLU A 311 17.19 6.62 -8.48
N SER A 312 16.17 7.49 -8.43
CA SER A 312 15.54 7.92 -7.17
C SER A 312 14.72 6.82 -6.47
N LEU A 313 14.36 5.74 -7.20
CA LEU A 313 13.53 4.63 -6.70
C LEU A 313 14.34 3.47 -6.10
N TYR A 314 15.66 3.43 -6.27
CA TYR A 314 16.50 2.31 -5.84
C TYR A 314 17.52 2.67 -4.76
N TYR A 315 17.81 1.69 -3.91
CA TYR A 315 18.91 1.75 -2.97
C TYR A 315 20.25 1.88 -3.73
N PRO A 316 21.22 2.67 -3.23
CA PRO A 316 21.18 3.39 -1.95
C PRO A 316 20.36 4.68 -1.97
N LYS A 317 20.24 5.36 -3.12
CA LYS A 317 19.66 6.71 -3.23
C LYS A 317 18.26 6.85 -2.64
N SER A 318 17.42 5.83 -2.84
CA SER A 318 16.06 5.80 -2.34
C SER A 318 16.00 5.56 -0.82
N PRO A 319 15.32 6.46 -0.07
CA PRO A 319 14.99 6.23 1.33
C PRO A 319 13.72 5.38 1.52
N TYR A 320 13.12 4.88 0.43
CA TYR A 320 11.87 4.13 0.44
C TYR A 320 12.15 2.63 0.33
N GLU A 321 11.40 1.84 1.09
CA GLU A 321 11.34 0.39 0.92
C GLU A 321 9.98 -0.02 0.36
N PHE A 322 9.95 -0.33 -0.94
CA PHE A 322 8.70 -0.59 -1.66
C PHE A 322 8.06 -1.94 -1.31
N SER A 323 8.81 -2.86 -0.68
CA SER A 323 8.25 -4.11 -0.16
C SER A 323 7.21 -3.83 0.94
N VAL A 324 7.41 -2.79 1.77
CA VAL A 324 6.52 -2.41 2.88
C VAL A 324 5.54 -1.28 2.54
N PHE A 325 5.60 -0.73 1.31
CA PHE A 325 4.67 0.34 0.89
C PHE A 325 3.24 -0.22 0.77
N GLY A 326 2.40 0.20 1.71
CA GLY A 326 0.98 -0.17 1.75
C GLY A 326 0.14 0.63 0.76
N ALA A 327 -1.02 0.09 0.39
CA ALA A 327 -2.00 0.77 -0.46
C ALA A 327 -2.49 2.11 0.16
N GLU A 328 -2.49 2.22 1.49
CA GLU A 328 -2.86 3.45 2.20
C GLU A 328 -1.91 4.62 1.94
N ILE A 329 -0.59 4.37 1.93
CA ILE A 329 0.42 5.41 1.63
C ILE A 329 0.18 5.95 0.22
N LEU A 330 -0.07 5.05 -0.74
CA LEU A 330 -0.33 5.43 -2.12
C LEU A 330 -1.65 6.19 -2.25
N GLY A 331 -2.72 5.73 -1.59
CA GLY A 331 -4.00 6.44 -1.56
C GLY A 331 -3.81 7.89 -1.11
N HIS A 332 -3.13 8.10 0.02
CA HIS A 332 -2.85 9.45 0.55
C HIS A 332 -2.00 10.30 -0.40
N VAL A 333 -0.92 9.74 -0.95
CA VAL A 333 -0.01 10.45 -1.85
C VAL A 333 -0.73 10.82 -3.13
N TYR A 334 -1.50 9.91 -3.72
CA TYR A 334 -2.24 10.17 -4.94
C TYR A 334 -3.39 11.16 -4.73
N GLU A 335 -4.09 11.11 -3.61
CA GLU A 335 -5.13 12.09 -3.27
C GLU A 335 -4.59 13.53 -3.36
N GLN A 336 -3.44 13.78 -2.74
CA GLN A 336 -2.79 15.10 -2.78
C GLN A 336 -2.24 15.41 -4.18
N PHE A 337 -1.68 14.42 -4.87
CA PHE A 337 -1.21 14.55 -6.25
C PHE A 337 -2.31 15.00 -7.22
N LEU A 338 -3.53 14.47 -7.04
CA LEU A 338 -4.72 14.82 -7.82
C LEU A 338 -5.21 16.25 -7.56
N GLY A 339 -4.78 16.87 -6.45
CA GLY A 339 -5.12 18.26 -6.14
C GLY A 339 -4.49 19.29 -7.09
N LYS A 340 -3.52 18.88 -7.90
CA LYS A 340 -2.83 19.72 -8.89
C LYS A 340 -3.11 19.24 -10.31
N VAL A 341 -3.05 20.16 -11.27
CA VAL A 341 -3.18 19.92 -12.71
C VAL A 341 -2.02 20.54 -13.47
N ILE A 342 -1.70 19.96 -14.62
CA ILE A 342 -0.75 20.55 -15.56
C ILE A 342 -1.52 21.45 -16.54
N ARG A 343 -1.11 22.71 -16.63
CA ARG A 343 -1.60 23.67 -17.63
C ARG A 343 -0.50 24.02 -18.61
N LEU A 344 -0.85 24.15 -19.88
CA LEU A 344 0.04 24.68 -20.92
C LEU A 344 -0.15 26.20 -21.03
N THR A 345 0.95 26.95 -21.05
CA THR A 345 0.93 28.38 -21.37
C THR A 345 0.76 28.60 -22.88
N ALA A 346 0.50 29.85 -23.29
CA ALA A 346 0.47 30.22 -24.70
C ALA A 346 1.78 29.92 -25.45
N GLY A 347 2.91 29.85 -24.74
CA GLY A 347 4.21 29.44 -25.28
C GLY A 347 4.46 27.93 -25.23
N HIS A 348 3.42 27.12 -25.01
CA HIS A 348 3.49 25.66 -24.87
C HIS A 348 4.42 25.18 -23.74
N GLN A 349 4.51 25.97 -22.66
CA GLN A 349 5.27 25.58 -21.46
C GLN A 349 4.33 24.97 -20.44
N ALA A 350 4.73 23.84 -19.85
CA ALA A 350 3.98 23.21 -18.78
C ALA A 350 4.17 23.94 -17.45
N LYS A 351 3.05 24.17 -16.74
CA LYS A 351 3.01 24.66 -15.36
C LYS A 351 2.12 23.75 -14.53
N VAL A 352 2.62 23.34 -13.37
CA VAL A 352 1.82 22.59 -12.38
C VAL A 352 1.16 23.60 -11.44
N GLU A 353 -0.16 23.56 -11.33
CA GLU A 353 -0.95 24.49 -10.51
C GLU A 353 -2.02 23.72 -9.73
N GLU A 354 -2.40 24.19 -8.54
CA GLU A 354 -3.55 23.63 -7.82
C GLU A 354 -4.85 23.84 -8.59
N LYS A 355 -5.72 22.83 -8.54
CA LYS A 355 -7.07 22.89 -9.12
C LYS A 355 -7.87 24.04 -8.48
N PRO A 356 -8.72 24.74 -9.24
CA PRO A 356 -9.53 25.84 -8.71
C PRO A 356 -10.39 25.43 -7.51
N GLU A 357 -11.00 24.26 -7.57
CA GLU A 357 -11.80 23.67 -6.49
C GLU A 357 -10.97 23.41 -5.22
N VAL A 358 -9.73 22.95 -5.36
CA VAL A 358 -8.81 22.72 -4.22
C VAL A 358 -8.40 24.04 -3.58
N LYS A 359 -8.08 25.06 -4.39
CA LYS A 359 -7.78 26.42 -3.90
C LYS A 359 -8.96 27.00 -3.11
N LYS A 360 -10.19 26.79 -3.60
CA LYS A 360 -11.42 27.25 -2.94
C LYS A 360 -11.70 26.49 -1.63
N ALA A 361 -11.44 25.19 -1.59
CA ALA A 361 -11.61 24.36 -0.41
C ALA A 361 -10.52 24.60 0.66
N GLY A 362 -9.43 25.28 0.30
CA GLY A 362 -8.29 25.51 1.19
C GLY A 362 -7.38 24.30 1.36
N GLY A 363 -7.45 23.32 0.43
CA GLY A 363 -6.62 22.12 0.43
C GLY A 363 -7.38 20.86 0.03
N VAL A 364 -6.65 19.74 0.00
CA VAL A 364 -7.19 18.39 -0.19
C VAL A 364 -7.30 17.73 1.19
N TYR A 365 -8.51 17.34 1.60
CA TYR A 365 -8.75 16.71 2.90
C TYR A 365 -8.94 15.20 2.72
N TYR A 366 -8.01 14.43 3.25
CA TYR A 366 -8.12 12.97 3.26
C TYR A 366 -8.96 12.50 4.44
N THR A 367 -9.58 11.33 4.30
CA THR A 367 -10.30 10.67 5.39
C THR A 367 -9.30 9.84 6.20
N PRO A 368 -9.03 10.15 7.48
CA PRO A 368 -8.13 9.36 8.31
C PRO A 368 -8.54 7.89 8.38
N ALA A 369 -7.57 6.97 8.42
CA ALA A 369 -7.81 5.53 8.45
C ALA A 369 -8.78 5.10 9.56
N TYR A 370 -8.65 5.66 10.77
CA TYR A 370 -9.55 5.34 11.88
C TYR A 370 -11.02 5.73 11.60
N ILE A 371 -11.27 6.77 10.79
CA ILE A 371 -12.63 7.15 10.37
C ILE A 371 -13.15 6.15 9.35
N VAL A 372 -12.33 5.77 8.37
CA VAL A 372 -12.68 4.75 7.37
C VAL A 372 -13.04 3.44 8.07
N ASP A 373 -12.17 2.95 8.95
CA ASP A 373 -12.37 1.72 9.72
C ASP A 373 -13.65 1.77 10.55
N TYR A 374 -13.90 2.89 11.23
CA TYR A 374 -15.11 3.08 12.03
C TYR A 374 -16.37 3.01 11.16
N ILE A 375 -16.40 3.74 10.03
CA ILE A 375 -17.57 3.76 9.14
C ILE A 375 -17.80 2.38 8.52
N VAL A 376 -16.75 1.74 7.98
CA VAL A 376 -16.85 0.40 7.36
C VAL A 376 -17.36 -0.62 8.38
N LYS A 377 -16.80 -0.63 9.60
CA LYS A 377 -17.23 -1.55 10.67
C LYS A 377 -18.71 -1.35 11.04
N ASN A 378 -19.16 -0.11 11.13
CA ASN A 378 -20.54 0.21 11.53
C ASN A 378 -21.55 0.17 10.38
N THR A 379 -21.11 -0.07 9.14
CA THR A 379 -21.98 -0.21 7.96
C THR A 379 -21.91 -1.63 7.40
N LEU A 380 -20.85 -1.93 6.65
CA LEU A 380 -20.59 -3.24 6.06
C LEU A 380 -20.48 -4.33 7.13
N GLY A 381 -19.78 -4.05 8.23
CA GLY A 381 -19.67 -4.99 9.35
C GLY A 381 -21.03 -5.36 9.95
N LYS A 382 -21.91 -4.37 10.17
CA LYS A 382 -23.29 -4.61 10.63
C LYS A 382 -24.11 -5.40 9.63
N LYS A 383 -23.94 -5.16 8.33
CA LYS A 383 -24.63 -5.93 7.29
C LYS A 383 -24.21 -7.41 7.29
N LEU A 384 -22.93 -7.68 7.51
CA LEU A 384 -22.41 -9.05 7.63
C LEU A 384 -22.91 -9.73 8.91
N GLU A 385 -22.97 -9.02 10.04
CA GLU A 385 -23.57 -9.52 11.29
C GLU A 385 -25.05 -9.93 11.08
N GLU A 386 -25.84 -9.13 10.35
CA GLU A 386 -27.23 -9.48 10.01
C GLU A 386 -27.32 -10.76 9.17
N ILE A 387 -26.45 -10.93 8.18
CA ILE A 387 -26.39 -12.12 7.32
C ILE A 387 -26.05 -13.36 8.15
N GLU A 388 -25.05 -13.26 9.03
CA GLU A 388 -24.67 -14.35 9.93
C GLU A 388 -25.85 -14.76 10.83
N GLY A 389 -26.52 -13.79 11.45
CA GLY A 389 -27.64 -14.02 12.36
C GLY A 389 -28.85 -14.70 11.70
N ARG A 390 -29.20 -14.33 10.46
CA ARG A 390 -30.36 -14.89 9.73
C ARG A 390 -30.08 -16.19 8.98
N SER A 391 -28.82 -16.62 8.92
CA SER A 391 -28.41 -17.80 8.15
C SER A 391 -28.47 -19.12 8.95
N GLU A 392 -28.97 -19.09 10.18
CA GLU A 392 -29.13 -20.28 11.06
C GLU A 392 -27.81 -21.08 11.23
N GLY A 393 -26.66 -20.41 11.18
CA GLY A 393 -25.34 -21.04 11.26
C GLY A 393 -24.89 -21.82 10.02
N LYS A 394 -25.62 -21.75 8.89
CA LYS A 394 -25.25 -22.42 7.64
C LYS A 394 -24.18 -21.62 6.89
N VAL A 395 -22.92 -21.97 7.07
CA VAL A 395 -21.76 -21.24 6.52
C VAL A 395 -21.81 -21.02 5.00
N LYS A 396 -22.24 -22.01 4.20
CA LYS A 396 -22.37 -21.83 2.74
C LYS A 396 -23.35 -20.72 2.39
N LYS A 397 -24.49 -20.65 3.09
CA LYS A 397 -25.50 -19.61 2.89
C LYS A 397 -24.96 -18.24 3.27
N ILE A 398 -24.22 -18.14 4.38
CA ILE A 398 -23.54 -16.91 4.83
C ILE A 398 -22.60 -16.39 3.74
N ILE A 399 -21.73 -17.26 3.21
CA ILE A 399 -20.76 -16.91 2.17
C ILE A 399 -21.42 -16.57 0.83
N GLU A 400 -22.50 -17.26 0.46
CA GLU A 400 -23.27 -16.95 -0.75
C GLU A 400 -23.96 -15.59 -0.66
N GLU A 401 -24.58 -15.27 0.49
CA GLU A 401 -25.23 -13.98 0.70
C GLU A 401 -24.23 -12.84 0.80
N ALA A 402 -23.14 -13.00 1.56
CA ALA A 402 -22.08 -12.02 1.63
C ALA A 402 -21.40 -11.79 0.26
N GLY A 403 -21.26 -12.84 -0.54
CA GLY A 403 -20.74 -12.75 -1.91
C GLY A 403 -21.64 -12.01 -2.90
N ARG A 404 -22.90 -11.72 -2.53
CA ARG A 404 -23.84 -10.92 -3.34
C ARG A 404 -23.88 -9.46 -2.93
N LEU A 405 -23.36 -9.10 -1.75
CA LEU A 405 -23.37 -7.72 -1.26
C LEU A 405 -22.67 -6.78 -2.24
N ARG A 406 -23.29 -5.65 -2.55
CA ARG A 406 -22.70 -4.61 -3.39
C ARG A 406 -22.45 -3.36 -2.54
N VAL A 407 -21.19 -3.03 -2.31
CA VAL A 407 -20.72 -1.85 -1.58
C VAL A 407 -20.35 -0.76 -2.56
N LEU A 408 -20.90 0.43 -2.39
CA LEU A 408 -20.67 1.59 -3.25
C LEU A 408 -19.99 2.73 -2.51
N ASP A 409 -19.02 3.37 -3.16
CA ASP A 409 -18.63 4.76 -2.90
C ASP A 409 -18.93 5.65 -4.13
N PRO A 410 -19.90 6.59 -4.03
CA PRO A 410 -20.34 7.42 -5.16
C PRO A 410 -19.45 8.64 -5.44
N ALA A 411 -18.41 8.87 -4.64
CA ALA A 411 -17.42 9.94 -4.81
C ALA A 411 -16.06 9.42 -4.31
N CYS A 412 -15.57 8.36 -4.97
CA CYS A 412 -14.58 7.48 -4.36
C CYS A 412 -13.18 8.06 -4.24
N GLY A 413 -12.86 9.15 -4.93
CA GLY A 413 -11.53 9.76 -4.91
C GLY A 413 -10.43 8.74 -5.21
N SER A 414 -9.39 8.72 -4.38
CA SER A 414 -8.29 7.73 -4.46
C SER A 414 -8.69 6.29 -4.07
N GLY A 415 -9.93 6.07 -3.63
CA GLY A 415 -10.45 4.75 -3.25
C GLY A 415 -10.25 4.37 -1.78
N SER A 416 -9.97 5.31 -0.87
CA SER A 416 -9.70 5.03 0.55
C SER A 416 -10.81 4.21 1.23
N PHE A 417 -12.09 4.55 1.04
CA PHE A 417 -13.20 3.77 1.59
C PHE A 417 -13.35 2.40 0.91
N LEU A 418 -13.14 2.33 -0.40
CA LEU A 418 -13.21 1.08 -1.16
C LEU A 418 -12.12 0.10 -0.72
N LEU A 419 -10.90 0.60 -0.47
CA LEU A 419 -9.80 -0.18 0.10
C LEU A 419 -10.13 -0.69 1.50
N GLY A 420 -10.67 0.17 2.37
CA GLY A 420 -11.08 -0.20 3.72
C GLY A 420 -12.18 -1.27 3.73
N ALA A 421 -13.21 -1.09 2.91
CA ALA A 421 -14.28 -2.07 2.74
C ALA A 421 -13.77 -3.40 2.16
N TYR A 422 -12.88 -3.33 1.17
CA TYR A 422 -12.27 -4.53 0.58
C TYR A 422 -11.44 -5.28 1.61
N GLN A 423 -10.56 -4.60 2.35
CA GLN A 423 -9.77 -5.20 3.43
C GLN A 423 -10.66 -5.86 4.48
N TYR A 424 -11.73 -5.19 4.90
CA TYR A 424 -12.69 -5.75 5.85
C TYR A 424 -13.32 -7.06 5.35
N LEU A 425 -13.69 -7.12 4.06
CA LEU A 425 -14.22 -8.34 3.46
C LEU A 425 -13.19 -9.46 3.39
N LEU A 426 -11.93 -9.16 3.04
CA LEU A 426 -10.86 -10.17 3.02
C LEU A 426 -10.68 -10.78 4.41
N ASP A 427 -10.59 -9.95 5.43
CA ASP A 427 -10.41 -10.38 6.82
C ASP A 427 -11.61 -11.21 7.32
N TRP A 428 -12.82 -10.77 6.98
CA TRP A 428 -14.05 -11.49 7.31
C TRP A 428 -14.09 -12.88 6.66
N HIS A 429 -13.73 -13.00 5.37
CA HIS A 429 -13.70 -14.28 4.67
C HIS A 429 -12.62 -15.22 5.24
N ILE A 430 -11.42 -14.73 5.54
CA ILE A 430 -10.35 -15.52 6.17
C ILE A 430 -10.83 -16.12 7.49
N LYS A 431 -11.46 -15.30 8.34
CA LYS A 431 -11.98 -15.73 9.65
C LYS A 431 -12.99 -16.88 9.50
N ILE A 432 -13.89 -16.81 8.52
CA ILE A 432 -14.87 -17.87 8.29
C ILE A 432 -14.21 -19.12 7.71
N TYR A 433 -13.37 -18.98 6.69
CA TYR A 433 -12.71 -20.13 6.06
C TYR A 433 -11.75 -20.85 7.00
N GLN A 434 -11.14 -20.17 7.95
CA GLN A 434 -10.28 -20.79 8.95
C GLN A 434 -11.01 -21.83 9.80
N SER A 435 -12.28 -21.58 10.12
CA SER A 435 -13.11 -22.55 10.86
C SER A 435 -13.70 -23.65 9.96
N HIS A 436 -13.61 -23.52 8.63
CA HIS A 436 -14.25 -24.39 7.65
C HIS A 436 -13.30 -24.79 6.49
N GLU A 437 -12.00 -24.91 6.76
CA GLU A 437 -10.96 -25.01 5.72
C GLU A 437 -11.18 -26.17 4.74
N LYS A 438 -11.62 -27.34 5.24
CA LYS A 438 -11.89 -28.52 4.40
C LYS A 438 -12.95 -28.26 3.33
N GLU A 439 -13.93 -27.41 3.64
CA GLU A 439 -15.04 -27.07 2.75
C GLU A 439 -14.65 -26.01 1.71
N PHE A 440 -13.71 -25.12 2.06
CA PHE A 440 -13.28 -23.99 1.23
C PHE A 440 -11.83 -24.09 0.73
N LYS A 441 -11.25 -25.30 0.68
CA LYS A 441 -9.85 -25.56 0.31
C LYS A 441 -9.36 -24.96 -1.01
N GLU A 442 -10.26 -24.57 -1.92
CA GLU A 442 -9.92 -23.94 -3.21
C GLU A 442 -9.83 -22.41 -3.11
N ARG A 443 -10.37 -21.84 -2.03
CA ARG A 443 -10.40 -20.40 -1.75
C ARG A 443 -9.27 -19.98 -0.83
N VAL A 444 -8.61 -20.94 -0.21
CA VAL A 444 -7.52 -20.72 0.74
C VAL A 444 -6.35 -21.66 0.48
N TYR A 445 -5.16 -21.25 0.88
CA TYR A 445 -3.96 -22.09 0.86
C TYR A 445 -3.12 -21.84 2.09
N ARG A 446 -2.24 -22.78 2.41
CA ARG A 446 -1.15 -22.57 3.37
C ARG A 446 0.17 -22.45 2.63
N SER A 447 0.94 -21.42 2.94
CA SER A 447 2.22 -21.16 2.30
C SER A 447 3.19 -22.28 2.70
N GLY A 448 3.78 -22.97 1.72
CA GLY A 448 4.57 -24.18 1.94
C GLY A 448 5.96 -23.96 2.54
N LYS A 449 6.23 -22.80 3.17
CA LYS A 449 7.50 -22.55 3.87
C LYS A 449 7.47 -23.32 5.20
N GLU A 450 8.56 -23.98 5.57
CA GLU A 450 8.63 -24.90 6.74
C GLU A 450 8.23 -24.26 8.09
N MET A 451 8.13 -22.93 8.17
CA MET A 451 7.69 -22.17 9.36
C MET A 451 6.36 -21.42 9.18
N ASP A 452 5.71 -21.55 8.03
CA ASP A 452 4.46 -20.89 7.68
C ASP A 452 3.33 -21.90 7.72
N THR A 453 2.45 -21.76 8.70
CA THR A 453 1.31 -22.66 8.90
C THR A 453 0.01 -21.96 8.54
N ASP A 454 0.02 -20.84 7.84
CA ASP A 454 -1.10 -19.89 7.87
C ASP A 454 -2.05 -20.02 6.71
N LEU A 455 -3.30 -19.58 6.92
CA LEU A 455 -4.34 -19.65 5.92
C LEU A 455 -4.46 -18.33 5.17
N HIS A 456 -4.13 -18.34 3.88
CA HIS A 456 -4.22 -17.18 3.00
C HIS A 456 -5.35 -17.37 1.99
N LEU A 457 -6.04 -16.28 1.62
CA LEU A 457 -6.96 -16.31 0.48
C LEU A 457 -6.18 -16.50 -0.81
N THR A 458 -6.66 -17.38 -1.69
CA THR A 458 -6.12 -17.46 -3.05
C THR A 458 -6.38 -16.15 -3.78
N THR A 459 -5.51 -15.80 -4.73
CA THR A 459 -5.70 -14.59 -5.55
C THR A 459 -7.02 -14.64 -6.32
N LYS A 460 -7.47 -15.83 -6.74
CA LYS A 460 -8.80 -16.04 -7.34
C LYS A 460 -9.92 -15.60 -6.40
N GLU A 461 -9.82 -15.93 -5.12
CA GLU A 461 -10.81 -15.52 -4.12
C GLU A 461 -10.74 -14.02 -3.84
N LYS A 462 -9.53 -13.44 -3.72
CA LYS A 462 -9.32 -11.98 -3.63
C LYS A 462 -10.02 -11.25 -4.80
N LYS A 463 -9.76 -11.69 -6.04
CA LYS A 463 -10.41 -11.17 -7.27
C LYS A 463 -11.93 -11.29 -7.22
N ARG A 464 -12.45 -12.46 -6.82
CA ARG A 464 -13.89 -12.72 -6.70
C ARG A 464 -14.55 -11.71 -5.75
N ILE A 465 -13.97 -11.53 -4.57
CA ILE A 465 -14.47 -10.58 -3.56
C ILE A 465 -14.42 -9.16 -4.11
N LEU A 466 -13.30 -8.74 -4.70
CA LEU A 466 -13.16 -7.41 -5.28
C LEU A 466 -14.22 -7.12 -6.36
N LEU A 467 -14.29 -8.00 -7.38
CA LEU A 467 -15.17 -7.84 -8.53
C LEU A 467 -16.66 -7.90 -8.18
N ASN A 468 -17.02 -8.69 -7.17
CA ASN A 468 -18.42 -8.84 -6.78
C ASN A 468 -18.88 -7.80 -5.78
N ASN A 469 -18.00 -7.31 -4.90
CA ASN A 469 -18.46 -6.55 -3.74
C ASN A 469 -18.15 -5.05 -3.80
N ILE A 470 -17.15 -4.61 -4.56
CA ILE A 470 -16.63 -3.23 -4.46
C ILE A 470 -16.95 -2.43 -5.71
N TYR A 471 -17.60 -1.27 -5.54
CA TYR A 471 -18.02 -0.37 -6.61
C TYR A 471 -17.72 1.09 -6.27
N GLY A 472 -17.31 1.84 -7.27
CA GLY A 472 -16.92 3.24 -7.12
C GLY A 472 -17.36 4.11 -8.29
N VAL A 473 -17.70 5.36 -8.02
CA VAL A 473 -17.87 6.40 -9.03
C VAL A 473 -17.09 7.63 -8.60
N ASP A 474 -16.38 8.26 -9.53
CA ASP A 474 -15.81 9.60 -9.32
C ASP A 474 -15.90 10.43 -10.60
N ILE A 475 -16.06 11.74 -10.47
CA ILE A 475 -16.14 12.65 -11.62
C ILE A 475 -14.77 12.87 -12.28
N ASP A 476 -13.69 12.73 -11.50
CA ASP A 476 -12.32 12.88 -11.98
C ASP A 476 -11.79 11.54 -12.49
N SER A 477 -11.53 11.46 -13.80
CA SER A 477 -10.94 10.28 -14.42
C SER A 477 -9.60 9.89 -13.81
N GLN A 478 -8.81 10.86 -13.34
CA GLN A 478 -7.53 10.58 -12.69
C GLN A 478 -7.71 9.92 -11.32
N ALA A 479 -8.76 10.29 -10.58
CA ALA A 479 -9.10 9.65 -9.31
C ALA A 479 -9.57 8.21 -9.51
N VAL A 480 -10.40 7.97 -10.52
CA VAL A 480 -10.83 6.63 -10.94
C VAL A 480 -9.63 5.71 -11.21
N GLU A 481 -8.64 6.19 -11.97
CA GLU A 481 -7.45 5.40 -12.30
C GLU A 481 -6.59 5.08 -11.06
N VAL A 482 -6.44 6.04 -10.14
CA VAL A 482 -5.75 5.84 -8.86
C VAL A 482 -6.48 4.83 -7.98
N SER A 483 -7.82 4.91 -7.92
CA SER A 483 -8.65 3.99 -7.15
C SER A 483 -8.50 2.55 -7.66
N LYS A 484 -8.55 2.38 -9.00
CA LYS A 484 -8.25 1.08 -9.64
C LYS A 484 -6.85 0.61 -9.28
N LEU A 485 -5.82 1.42 -9.48
CA LEU A 485 -4.42 1.08 -9.16
C LEU A 485 -4.28 0.59 -7.71
N SER A 486 -4.87 1.31 -6.77
CA SER A 486 -4.75 0.99 -5.35
C SER A 486 -5.42 -0.33 -4.99
N LEU A 487 -6.63 -0.60 -5.53
CA LEU A 487 -7.34 -1.87 -5.35
C LEU A 487 -6.58 -3.05 -5.99
N LEU A 488 -5.98 -2.83 -7.16
CA LEU A 488 -5.18 -3.84 -7.85
C LEU A 488 -3.89 -4.17 -7.10
N LEU A 489 -3.18 -3.16 -6.59
CA LEU A 489 -2.03 -3.37 -5.71
C LEU A 489 -2.43 -4.08 -4.42
N LYS A 490 -3.65 -3.86 -3.92
CA LYS A 490 -4.18 -4.59 -2.77
C LYS A 490 -4.41 -6.07 -3.06
N VAL A 491 -4.87 -6.42 -4.27
CA VAL A 491 -5.00 -7.84 -4.71
C VAL A 491 -3.64 -8.55 -4.72
N LEU A 492 -2.59 -7.86 -5.15
CA LEU A 492 -1.21 -8.38 -5.20
C LEU A 492 -0.51 -8.39 -3.84
N GLU A 493 -1.13 -7.89 -2.78
CA GLU A 493 -0.50 -7.90 -1.46
C GLU A 493 -0.34 -9.34 -0.95
N GLY A 494 0.89 -9.68 -0.54
CA GLY A 494 1.27 -11.01 -0.10
C GLY A 494 1.49 -12.04 -1.22
N GLU A 495 1.42 -11.65 -2.50
CA GLU A 495 1.72 -12.52 -3.63
C GLU A 495 3.21 -12.48 -4.01
N THR A 496 3.71 -13.57 -4.58
CA THR A 496 5.08 -13.71 -5.12
C THR A 496 4.99 -14.15 -6.58
N ASP A 497 6.08 -14.03 -7.34
CA ASP A 497 6.09 -14.54 -8.72
C ASP A 497 5.75 -16.05 -8.77
N GLU A 498 6.18 -16.84 -7.78
CA GLU A 498 5.88 -18.28 -7.74
C GLU A 498 4.40 -18.57 -7.46
N THR A 499 3.75 -17.81 -6.57
CA THR A 499 2.32 -17.99 -6.29
C THR A 499 1.48 -17.56 -7.48
N LEU A 500 1.91 -16.52 -8.19
CA LEU A 500 1.24 -15.98 -9.36
C LEU A 500 1.41 -16.87 -10.59
N ALA A 501 2.64 -17.35 -10.86
CA ALA A 501 2.96 -18.23 -11.99
C ALA A 501 2.18 -19.55 -11.93
N LYS A 502 2.10 -20.17 -10.74
CA LYS A 502 1.30 -21.39 -10.53
C LYS A 502 -0.17 -21.21 -10.90
N GLN A 503 -0.72 -19.99 -10.78
CA GLN A 503 -2.10 -19.72 -11.15
C GLN A 503 -2.27 -19.41 -12.64
N LEU A 504 -1.33 -18.67 -13.23
CA LEU A 504 -1.32 -18.31 -14.65
C LEU A 504 -1.28 -19.55 -15.55
N ASP A 505 -0.45 -20.54 -15.20
CA ASP A 505 -0.27 -21.79 -15.97
C ASP A 505 -1.50 -22.72 -15.92
N ILE A 506 -2.33 -22.64 -14.87
CA ILE A 506 -3.48 -23.53 -14.68
C ILE A 506 -4.74 -22.99 -15.40
N PHE A 507 -4.89 -21.67 -15.51
CA PHE A 507 -6.16 -21.07 -15.94
C PHE A 507 -6.09 -20.22 -17.22
N THR A 508 -4.91 -19.94 -17.80
CA THR A 508 -4.79 -18.97 -18.93
C THR A 508 -5.39 -17.59 -18.59
N GLU A 509 -5.57 -17.28 -17.30
CA GLU A 509 -6.18 -16.04 -16.80
C GLU A 509 -5.09 -15.10 -16.29
N ARG A 510 -5.18 -13.81 -16.63
CA ARG A 510 -4.20 -12.79 -16.24
C ARG A 510 -4.18 -12.53 -14.72
N ALA A 511 -3.08 -11.96 -14.23
CA ALA A 511 -2.79 -11.79 -12.81
C ALA A 511 -3.73 -10.84 -12.06
N LEU A 512 -4.28 -9.83 -12.73
CA LEU A 512 -5.19 -8.85 -12.15
C LEU A 512 -6.54 -8.82 -12.88
N PRO A 513 -7.63 -8.44 -12.18
CA PRO A 513 -8.95 -8.31 -12.79
C PRO A 513 -9.11 -6.98 -13.52
N ASP A 514 -10.03 -6.92 -14.48
CA ASP A 514 -10.52 -5.66 -15.06
C ASP A 514 -11.54 -5.00 -14.11
N LEU A 515 -11.30 -3.74 -13.76
CA LEU A 515 -12.15 -2.95 -12.86
C LEU A 515 -13.05 -1.93 -13.59
N SER A 516 -13.08 -1.92 -14.92
CA SER A 516 -13.92 -1.00 -15.73
C SER A 516 -15.43 -1.11 -15.45
N LYS A 517 -15.86 -2.28 -14.93
CA LYS A 517 -17.25 -2.56 -14.52
C LYS A 517 -17.54 -2.20 -13.06
N ASN A 518 -16.50 -1.98 -12.27
CA ASN A 518 -16.58 -1.73 -10.83
C ASN A 518 -16.37 -0.26 -10.49
N ILE A 519 -15.35 0.37 -11.07
CA ILE A 519 -14.96 1.76 -10.81
C ILE A 519 -15.17 2.58 -12.09
N LYS A 520 -16.03 3.60 -12.03
CA LYS A 520 -16.49 4.35 -13.21
C LYS A 520 -16.28 5.85 -13.08
N CYS A 521 -16.02 6.50 -14.21
CA CYS A 521 -15.89 7.94 -14.31
C CYS A 521 -17.26 8.56 -14.62
N GLY A 522 -17.67 9.55 -13.83
CA GLY A 522 -18.92 10.28 -14.04
C GLY A 522 -19.40 11.03 -12.80
N ASN A 523 -20.28 11.99 -13.04
CA ASN A 523 -20.93 12.79 -12.02
C ASN A 523 -22.10 12.00 -11.43
N SER A 524 -21.92 11.51 -10.20
CA SER A 524 -22.88 10.69 -9.47
C SER A 524 -24.24 11.37 -9.20
N LEU A 525 -24.33 12.70 -9.31
CA LEU A 525 -25.55 13.46 -9.05
C LEU A 525 -26.31 13.87 -10.32
N ILE A 526 -25.64 13.90 -11.47
CA ILE A 526 -26.19 14.39 -12.74
C ILE A 526 -26.30 13.24 -13.73
N ASP A 527 -27.50 13.02 -14.24
CA ASP A 527 -27.81 11.96 -15.21
C ASP A 527 -27.85 12.54 -16.64
N THR A 528 -27.98 11.67 -17.64
CA THR A 528 -27.94 12.04 -19.06
C THR A 528 -29.11 12.92 -19.52
N ASP A 529 -30.18 12.98 -18.73
CA ASP A 529 -31.34 13.88 -18.94
C ASP A 529 -31.01 15.37 -18.68
N PHE A 530 -29.83 15.67 -18.13
CA PHE A 530 -29.35 17.03 -17.92
C PHE A 530 -29.39 17.88 -19.19
N TYR A 531 -29.05 17.27 -20.34
CA TYR A 531 -28.99 17.96 -21.62
C TYR A 531 -30.34 18.07 -22.34
N ASP A 532 -31.41 17.42 -21.84
CA ASP A 532 -32.73 17.47 -22.48
C ASP A 532 -33.36 18.87 -22.42
N ASN A 533 -32.89 19.73 -21.51
CA ASN A 533 -33.41 21.08 -21.26
C ASN A 533 -32.45 22.23 -21.65
N GLU A 534 -31.26 21.94 -22.21
CA GLU A 534 -30.28 22.97 -22.57
C GLU A 534 -29.97 23.00 -24.08
N THR A 535 -29.91 24.21 -24.66
CA THR A 535 -29.40 24.41 -26.01
C THR A 535 -27.90 24.10 -26.03
N LEU A 536 -27.52 23.01 -26.71
CA LEU A 536 -26.15 22.53 -26.87
C LEU A 536 -25.17 23.64 -27.30
N PHE A 537 -24.45 24.22 -26.35
CA PHE A 537 -23.25 25.02 -26.61
C PHE A 537 -22.08 24.46 -25.79
N GLU A 538 -21.12 23.85 -26.48
CA GLU A 538 -19.68 23.66 -26.18
C GLU A 538 -19.19 23.31 -24.75
N GLN A 539 -20.07 23.04 -23.77
CA GLN A 539 -19.70 22.70 -22.38
C GLN A 539 -19.91 21.22 -22.02
N GLU A 540 -20.02 20.34 -23.02
CA GLU A 540 -20.19 18.88 -22.83
C GLU A 540 -19.11 18.23 -21.96
N THR A 541 -17.94 18.86 -21.81
CA THR A 541 -16.78 18.26 -21.14
C THR A 541 -16.69 18.50 -19.63
N SER A 542 -17.45 19.43 -19.03
CA SER A 542 -17.30 19.72 -17.59
C SER A 542 -18.29 18.99 -16.68
N VAL A 543 -19.47 18.62 -17.20
CA VAL A 543 -20.56 18.08 -16.36
C VAL A 543 -20.42 16.57 -16.16
N ASN A 544 -19.96 15.86 -17.20
CA ASN A 544 -19.70 14.41 -17.22
C ASN A 544 -20.81 13.56 -16.58
N PRO A 545 -22.08 13.62 -17.06
CA PRO A 545 -23.19 12.96 -16.39
C PRO A 545 -23.04 11.43 -16.31
N PHE A 546 -23.51 10.85 -15.21
CA PHE A 546 -23.49 9.41 -14.95
C PHE A 546 -24.91 8.84 -14.78
N ASN A 547 -25.32 7.98 -15.71
CA ASN A 547 -26.54 7.20 -15.55
C ASN A 547 -26.24 5.91 -14.76
N TRP A 548 -26.80 5.78 -13.56
CA TRP A 548 -26.54 4.66 -12.65
C TRP A 548 -26.94 3.30 -13.22
N GLN A 549 -28.09 3.20 -13.89
CA GLN A 549 -28.63 1.96 -14.44
C GLN A 549 -27.84 1.49 -15.67
N LYS A 550 -27.39 2.40 -16.53
CA LYS A 550 -26.50 2.10 -17.65
C LYS A 550 -25.07 1.83 -17.18
N GLY A 551 -24.62 2.53 -16.14
CA GLY A 551 -23.32 2.34 -15.53
C GLY A 551 -23.19 0.96 -14.90
N PHE A 552 -24.16 0.57 -14.07
CA PHE A 552 -24.14 -0.69 -13.31
C PHE A 552 -25.39 -1.56 -13.57
N PRO A 553 -25.61 -2.02 -14.81
CA PRO A 553 -26.84 -2.71 -15.18
C PRO A 553 -27.07 -3.98 -14.35
N GLU A 554 -26.03 -4.77 -14.10
CA GLU A 554 -26.13 -5.99 -13.30
C GLU A 554 -26.41 -5.72 -11.82
N VAL A 555 -25.97 -4.58 -11.28
CA VAL A 555 -26.29 -4.20 -9.89
C VAL A 555 -27.77 -3.83 -9.78
N PHE A 556 -28.27 -2.99 -10.69
CA PHE A 556 -29.67 -2.55 -10.66
C PHE A 556 -30.65 -3.66 -11.05
N LYS A 557 -30.25 -4.63 -11.88
CA LYS A 557 -31.03 -5.87 -12.09
C LYS A 557 -31.20 -6.69 -10.81
N ASN A 558 -30.27 -6.57 -9.86
CA ASN A 558 -30.29 -7.28 -8.58
C ASN A 558 -30.78 -6.42 -7.40
N GLY A 559 -31.46 -5.30 -7.66
CA GLY A 559 -32.09 -4.48 -6.62
C GLY A 559 -31.26 -3.29 -6.12
N GLY A 560 -30.06 -3.05 -6.68
CA GLY A 560 -29.22 -1.90 -6.34
C GLY A 560 -28.07 -2.24 -5.42
N PHE A 561 -27.55 -1.24 -4.71
CA PHE A 561 -26.45 -1.38 -3.77
C PHE A 561 -26.95 -1.66 -2.36
N ASP A 562 -26.27 -2.55 -1.63
CA ASP A 562 -26.64 -2.94 -0.27
C ASP A 562 -26.05 -2.01 0.80
N VAL A 563 -24.87 -1.45 0.51
CA VAL A 563 -24.12 -0.59 1.44
C VAL A 563 -23.55 0.58 0.64
N VAL A 564 -23.76 1.81 1.14
CA VAL A 564 -23.18 3.03 0.57
C VAL A 564 -22.30 3.69 1.64
N ILE A 565 -21.05 3.92 1.30
CA ILE A 565 -20.02 4.57 2.14
C ILE A 565 -19.33 5.65 1.32
N GLY A 566 -18.56 6.53 1.97
CA GLY A 566 -17.79 7.56 1.28
C GLY A 566 -17.65 8.83 2.10
N ASN A 567 -16.85 9.76 1.58
CA ASN A 567 -16.72 11.12 2.09
C ASN A 567 -16.92 12.09 0.91
N PRO A 568 -18.18 12.40 0.55
CA PRO A 568 -18.49 13.22 -0.62
C PRO A 568 -18.00 14.66 -0.43
N PRO A 569 -17.80 15.41 -1.53
CA PRO A 569 -17.34 16.79 -1.45
C PRO A 569 -18.38 17.71 -0.80
N TYR A 570 -17.94 18.55 0.15
CA TYR A 570 -18.78 19.57 0.78
C TYR A 570 -18.79 20.84 -0.07
N ILE A 571 -19.85 21.04 -0.85
CA ILE A 571 -19.96 22.16 -1.78
C ILE A 571 -21.11 23.07 -1.35
N SER A 572 -20.84 24.39 -1.27
CA SER A 572 -21.92 25.38 -1.14
C SER A 572 -22.68 25.49 -2.46
N ILE A 573 -24.01 25.42 -2.39
CA ILE A 573 -24.89 25.59 -3.56
C ILE A 573 -24.64 26.92 -4.29
N GLU A 574 -24.15 27.95 -3.59
CA GLU A 574 -23.80 29.23 -4.18
C GLU A 574 -22.70 29.12 -5.24
N ASN A 575 -21.79 28.15 -5.09
CA ASN A 575 -20.64 27.93 -5.95
C ASN A 575 -20.91 27.06 -7.19
N LEU A 576 -22.10 26.46 -7.29
CA LEU A 576 -22.50 25.69 -8.47
C LEU A 576 -22.88 26.64 -9.62
N ASN A 577 -22.77 26.19 -10.87
CA ASN A 577 -23.31 26.96 -12.00
C ASN A 577 -24.86 26.94 -11.96
N VAL A 578 -25.51 27.88 -12.66
CA VAL A 578 -26.97 28.04 -12.61
C VAL A 578 -27.69 26.79 -13.16
N SER A 579 -27.16 26.19 -14.21
CA SER A 579 -27.74 25.02 -14.87
C SER A 579 -27.76 23.78 -13.96
N THR A 580 -26.63 23.47 -13.32
CA THR A 580 -26.52 22.42 -12.31
C THR A 580 -27.44 22.70 -11.11
N LYS A 581 -27.53 23.94 -10.60
CA LYS A 581 -28.47 24.25 -9.51
C LYS A 581 -29.91 23.96 -9.89
N ASN A 582 -30.34 24.43 -11.06
CA ASN A 582 -31.70 24.23 -11.55
C ASN A 582 -31.99 22.75 -11.72
N TYR A 583 -31.09 22.01 -12.35
CA TYR A 583 -31.24 20.56 -12.52
C TYR A 583 -31.40 19.83 -11.19
N LEU A 584 -30.51 20.09 -10.22
CA LEU A 584 -30.56 19.44 -8.91
C LEU A 584 -31.86 19.77 -8.16
N PHE A 585 -32.35 21.02 -8.26
CA PHE A 585 -33.61 21.44 -7.64
C PHE A 585 -34.85 20.82 -8.28
N TYR A 586 -34.84 20.56 -9.58
CA TYR A 586 -35.98 19.92 -10.26
C TYR A 586 -35.98 18.39 -10.11
N LYS A 587 -34.80 17.78 -9.96
CA LYS A 587 -34.66 16.31 -9.94
C LYS A 587 -34.83 15.69 -8.55
N TYR A 588 -34.36 16.35 -7.49
CA TYR A 588 -34.36 15.88 -6.10
C TYR A 588 -35.15 16.83 -5.21
#